data_AF-X1BSR3-F1
#
_entry.id   AF-X1BSR3-F1
#
_cell.length_a   1.000
_cell.length_b   1.000
_cell.length_c   1.000
_cell.angle_alpha   90.00
_cell.angle_beta   90.00
_cell.angle_gamma   90.00
#
_symmetry.space_group_name_H-M   'P 1'
#
loop_
_entity.id
_entity.type
_entity.pdbx_description
1 polymer ?
#
loop_
_entity_poly.entity_id
_entity_poly.type
_entity_poly.pdbx_seq_one_letter_code
_entity_poly.pdbx_strand_id
1 'polypeptide(L)'
;MPQKPGILEKTPVEGAVRLALPDGHQQLPALQLLNKAGIQIDDYPSAVGNRRPTTNLVGVVIKVIRPQDMPLQVANGNFDLAITGRDWLM
;
A
#
# COMPACT_ATOMS: atom_id res chain seq x y z
N MET A 1 25.12 9.86 26.07
CA MET A 1 23.86 10.34 25.45
C MET A 1 24.25 11.17 24.24
N PRO A 2 23.64 11.02 23.04
CA PRO A 2 22.20 10.82 22.79
C PRO A 2 21.85 9.47 22.12
N GLN A 3 20.66 8.94 22.46
CA GLN A 3 20.04 7.75 21.87
C GLN A 3 19.49 8.12 20.48
N LYS A 4 19.83 7.33 19.46
CA LYS A 4 19.31 7.45 18.08
C LYS A 4 17.79 7.23 18.06
N PRO A 5 17.05 7.94 17.19
CA PRO A 5 15.59 7.89 17.14
C PRO A 5 15.11 6.47 16.84
N GLY A 6 14.12 6.05 17.62
CA GLY A 6 13.51 4.73 17.59
C GLY A 6 13.05 4.36 16.18
N ILE A 7 13.62 3.27 15.69
CA ILE A 7 13.10 2.54 14.55
C ILE A 7 11.77 1.97 15.04
N LEU A 8 10.65 2.48 14.54
CA LEU A 8 9.32 1.96 14.86
C LEU A 8 9.27 0.51 14.36
N GLU A 9 9.48 -0.44 15.27
CA GLU A 9 9.14 -1.84 15.05
C GLU A 9 7.64 -1.88 14.71
N LYS A 10 7.31 -2.03 13.42
CA LYS A 10 5.95 -2.28 12.98
C LYS A 10 5.58 -3.71 13.35
N THR A 11 5.26 -3.92 14.61
CA THR A 11 4.55 -5.11 15.07
C THR A 11 3.23 -5.16 14.31
N PRO A 12 2.82 -6.31 13.73
CA PRO A 12 1.50 -6.43 13.16
C PRO A 12 0.51 -6.36 14.32
N VAL A 13 -0.11 -5.20 14.49
CA VAL A 13 -1.21 -5.02 15.43
C VAL A 13 -2.38 -5.89 14.96
N GLU A 14 -2.99 -6.65 15.87
CA GLU A 14 -4.29 -7.29 15.57
C GLU A 14 -5.25 -6.18 15.12
N GLY A 15 -5.66 -6.22 13.84
CA GLY A 15 -6.40 -5.12 13.18
C GLY A 15 -5.62 -4.34 12.12
N ALA A 16 -4.44 -4.79 11.71
CA ALA A 16 -3.69 -4.14 10.64
C ALA A 16 -4.43 -4.22 9.28
N VAL A 17 -4.68 -3.06 8.65
CA VAL A 17 -5.37 -2.93 7.37
C VAL A 17 -4.43 -3.32 6.23
N ARG A 18 -4.86 -4.28 5.41
CA ARG A 18 -4.14 -4.72 4.21
C ARG A 18 -4.63 -3.93 3.01
N LEU A 19 -3.78 -3.04 2.52
CA LEU A 19 -4.04 -2.19 1.37
C LEU A 19 -3.34 -2.73 0.11
N ALA A 20 -4.12 -2.96 -0.94
CA ALA A 20 -3.61 -3.30 -2.26
C ALA A 20 -3.45 -2.04 -3.12
N LEU A 21 -2.26 -1.86 -3.70
CA LEU A 21 -1.95 -0.77 -4.62
C LEU A 21 -1.65 -1.26 -6.04
N PRO A 22 -1.97 -0.45 -7.06
CA PRO A 22 -1.85 -0.88 -8.44
C PRO A 22 -0.39 -0.82 -8.87
N ASP A 23 0.00 -1.76 -9.73
CA ASP A 23 1.31 -1.75 -10.37
C ASP A 23 1.30 -0.96 -11.69
N GLY A 24 2.48 -0.62 -12.21
CA GLY A 24 2.66 0.02 -13.52
C GLY A 24 2.15 1.46 -13.62
N HIS A 25 1.46 1.78 -14.72
CA HIS A 25 1.07 3.16 -15.07
C HIS A 25 0.14 3.83 -14.05
N GLN A 26 -0.58 3.06 -13.24
CA GLN A 26 -1.46 3.60 -12.21
C GLN A 26 -0.74 3.87 -10.87
N GLN A 27 0.56 3.60 -10.77
CA GLN A 27 1.33 3.88 -9.56
C GLN A 27 1.43 5.38 -9.26
N LEU A 28 1.75 6.19 -10.26
CA LEU A 28 1.93 7.62 -10.08
C LEU A 28 0.62 8.31 -9.64
N PRO A 29 -0.54 8.07 -10.28
CA PRO A 29 -1.81 8.65 -9.82
C PRO A 29 -2.23 8.15 -8.43
N ALA A 30 -2.04 6.85 -8.13
CA ALA A 30 -2.36 6.30 -6.81
C ALA A 30 -1.48 6.94 -5.71
N LEU A 31 -0.18 7.09 -5.96
CA LEU A 31 0.72 7.80 -5.05
C LEU A 31 0.29 9.25 -4.84
N GLN A 32 -0.04 9.97 -5.91
CA GLN A 32 -0.48 11.36 -5.81
C GLN A 32 -1.76 11.51 -4.97
N LEU A 33 -2.70 10.58 -5.11
CA LEU A 33 -3.91 10.54 -4.29
C LEU A 33 -3.57 10.31 -2.81
N LEU A 34 -2.69 9.34 -2.53
CA LEU A 34 -2.27 8.99 -1.17
C LEU A 34 -1.51 10.14 -0.50
N ASN A 35 -0.59 10.79 -1.23
CA ASN A 35 0.09 11.99 -0.76
C ASN A 35 -0.86 13.15 -0.47
N LYS A 36 -1.88 13.36 -1.32
CA LYS A 36 -2.92 14.37 -1.04
C LYS A 36 -3.75 14.06 0.21
N ALA A 37 -3.92 12.78 0.53
CA ALA A 37 -4.56 12.31 1.76
C ALA A 37 -3.62 12.34 2.98
N GLY A 38 -2.36 12.76 2.83
CA GLY A 38 -1.35 12.73 3.91
C GLY A 38 -0.78 11.33 4.18
N ILE A 39 -1.06 10.35 3.31
CA ILE A 39 -0.55 8.98 3.41
C ILE A 39 0.74 8.90 2.60
N GLN A 40 1.86 8.93 3.30
CA GLN A 40 3.17 8.76 2.70
C GLN A 40 3.48 7.27 2.52
N ILE A 41 3.94 6.94 1.32
CA ILE A 41 4.37 5.61 0.93
C ILE A 41 5.79 5.71 0.42
N ASP A 42 6.69 5.03 1.11
CA ASP A 42 8.07 4.89 0.73
C ASP A 42 8.22 3.72 -0.24
N ASP A 43 9.09 3.91 -1.23
CA ASP A 43 9.38 2.91 -2.26
C ASP A 43 8.18 2.60 -3.19
N TYR A 44 7.34 3.60 -3.46
CA TYR A 44 6.26 3.54 -4.44
C TYR A 44 6.12 4.87 -5.21
N PRO A 45 6.21 4.90 -6.55
CA PRO A 45 6.54 3.80 -7.46
C PRO A 45 7.98 3.31 -7.25
N SER A 46 8.15 2.00 -7.08
CA SER A 46 9.48 1.45 -6.84
C SER A 46 10.27 1.39 -8.14
N ALA A 47 11.41 2.08 -8.20
CA ALA A 47 12.32 2.04 -9.36
C ALA A 47 12.86 0.63 -9.64
N VAL A 48 12.80 -0.26 -8.65
CA VAL A 48 13.37 -1.62 -8.66
C VAL A 48 12.28 -2.70 -8.77
N GLY A 49 11.00 -2.30 -8.88
CA GLY A 49 9.87 -3.23 -8.90
C GLY A 49 9.56 -3.86 -7.55
N ASN A 50 9.92 -3.19 -6.44
CA ASN A 50 9.59 -3.69 -5.11
C ASN A 50 8.07 -3.70 -4.91
N ARG A 51 7.52 -4.86 -4.56
CA ARG A 51 6.07 -5.08 -4.45
C ARG A 51 5.53 -4.91 -3.02
N ARG A 52 6.38 -4.48 -2.08
CA ARG A 52 6.04 -4.29 -0.66
C ARG A 52 6.56 -2.95 -0.14
N PRO A 53 5.93 -1.84 -0.55
CA PRO A 53 6.31 -0.53 -0.08
C PRO A 53 5.95 -0.36 1.40
N THR A 54 6.70 0.49 2.11
CA THR A 54 6.39 0.84 3.50
C THR A 54 5.57 2.12 3.55
N THR A 55 4.69 2.25 4.55
CA THR A 55 3.87 3.45 4.74
C THR A 55 4.13 4.10 6.09
N ASN A 56 3.91 5.41 6.23
CA ASN A 56 3.97 6.07 7.53
C ASN A 56 2.80 5.68 8.46
N LEU A 57 1.77 5.00 7.96
CA LEU A 57 0.63 4.57 8.78
C LEU A 57 0.99 3.35 9.65
N VAL A 58 0.74 3.48 10.96
CA VAL A 58 0.84 2.37 11.92
C VAL A 58 -0.30 1.40 11.67
N GLY A 59 0.00 0.10 11.60
CA GLY A 59 -1.01 -0.93 11.35
C GLY A 59 -1.55 -0.95 9.92
N VAL A 60 -0.83 -0.43 8.92
CA VAL A 60 -1.20 -0.60 7.51
C VAL A 60 -0.12 -1.38 6.78
N VAL A 61 -0.53 -2.44 6.09
CA VAL A 61 0.34 -3.28 5.28
C VAL A 61 -0.01 -3.05 3.83
N ILE A 62 0.96 -2.60 3.04
CA ILE A 62 0.75 -2.31 1.63
C ILE A 62 1.37 -3.41 0.77
N LYS A 63 0.63 -3.85 -0.25
CA LYS A 63 1.14 -4.77 -1.26
C LYS A 63 0.77 -4.28 -2.64
N VAL A 64 1.76 -4.23 -3.52
CA VAL A 64 1.54 -3.91 -4.93
C VAL A 64 1.11 -5.19 -5.63
N ILE A 65 -0.07 -5.16 -6.25
CA ILE A 65 -0.62 -6.26 -7.02
C ILE A 65 -1.15 -5.76 -8.36
N ARG A 66 -1.35 -6.69 -9.30
CA ARG A 66 -1.93 -6.32 -10.60
C ARG A 66 -3.39 -5.94 -10.40
N PRO A 67 -3.87 -4.88 -11.06
CA PRO A 67 -5.21 -4.35 -10.83
C PRO A 67 -6.31 -5.36 -11.23
N GLN A 68 -6.03 -6.29 -12.14
CA GLN A 68 -6.90 -7.42 -12.49
C GLN A 68 -7.15 -8.42 -11.35
N ASP A 69 -6.18 -8.62 -10.47
CA ASP A 69 -6.29 -9.58 -9.36
C ASP A 69 -6.89 -8.92 -8.11
N MET A 70 -6.98 -7.59 -8.07
CA MET A 70 -7.43 -6.84 -6.90
C MET A 70 -8.86 -7.15 -6.45
N PRO A 71 -9.88 -7.14 -7.34
CA PRO A 71 -11.26 -7.33 -6.90
C PRO A 71 -11.44 -8.71 -6.25
N LEU A 72 -10.83 -9.74 -6.84
CA LEU A 72 -10.86 -11.11 -6.32
C LEU A 72 -10.15 -11.22 -4.97
N GLN A 73 -9.02 -10.55 -4.80
CA GLN A 73 -8.25 -10.60 -3.55
C GLN A 73 -8.94 -9.85 -2.40
N VAL A 74 -9.69 -8.78 -2.71
CA VAL A 74 -10.56 -8.11 -1.73
C VAL A 74 -11.77 -8.96 -1.40
N ALA A 75 -12.44 -9.54 -2.40
CA ALA A 75 -13.60 -10.41 -2.20
C ALA A 75 -13.26 -11.66 -1.36
N ASN A 76 -12.04 -12.19 -1.51
CA ASN A 76 -11.55 -13.33 -0.72
C ASN A 76 -11.10 -12.97 0.70
N GLY A 77 -11.12 -11.69 1.09
CA GLY A 77 -10.63 -11.24 2.41
C GLY A 77 -9.11 -11.33 2.57
N ASN A 78 -8.36 -11.46 1.47
CA ASN A 78 -6.90 -11.40 1.51
C ASN A 78 -6.43 -9.95 1.73
N PHE A 79 -7.20 -8.97 1.24
CA PHE A 79 -7.01 -7.55 1.51
C PHE A 79 -8.31 -6.92 1.99
N ASP A 80 -8.17 -5.92 2.85
CA ASP A 80 -9.29 -5.15 3.39
C ASP A 80 -9.68 -4.02 2.43
N LEU A 81 -8.70 -3.45 1.71
CA LEU A 81 -8.92 -2.35 0.79
C LEU A 81 -8.00 -2.47 -0.44
N ALA A 82 -8.50 -2.10 -1.62
CA ALA A 82 -7.71 -1.99 -2.84
C ALA A 82 -7.99 -0.67 -3.57
N ILE A 83 -6.94 -0.08 -4.14
CA ILE A 83 -7.05 1.05 -5.06
C ILE A 83 -6.84 0.51 -6.48
N THR A 84 -7.90 0.52 -7.29
CA THR A 84 -7.85 0.06 -8.69
C THR A 84 -8.61 1.03 -9.59
N GLY A 85 -8.32 0.97 -10.90
CA GLY A 85 -9.10 1.70 -11.91
C GLY A 85 -10.51 1.13 -12.06
N ARG A 86 -11.47 2.01 -12.37
CA ARG A 86 -12.88 1.63 -12.59
C ARG A 86 -13.05 0.61 -13.73
N ASP A 87 -12.12 0.58 -14.68
CA ASP A 87 -12.11 -0.34 -15.81
C ASP A 87 -12.01 -1.83 -15.41
N TRP A 88 -11.53 -2.13 -14.19
CA TRP A 88 -11.44 -3.50 -13.67
C TRP A 88 -12.67 -3.96 -12.89
N LEU A 89 -13.65 -3.07 -12.70
CA LEU A 89 -14.88 -3.34 -11.95
C LEU A 89 -16.08 -3.61 -12.86
N MET A 90 -15.86 -3.75 -14.17
CA MET A 90 -16.88 -3.98 -15.20
C MET A 90 -17.04 -5.46 -15.53
#